data_AF-A0A149VFW0-F1
#
_entry.id   AF-A0A149VFW0-F1
#
_cell.length_a   1.000
_cell.length_b   1.000
_cell.length_c   1.000
_cell.angle_alpha   90.00
_cell.angle_beta   90.00
_cell.angle_gamma   90.00
#
_symmetry.space_group_name_H-M   'P 1'
#
loop_
_entity.id
_entity.type
_entity.pdbx_description
1 polymer ?
#
loop_
_entity_poly.entity_id
_entity_poly.type
_entity_poly.pdbx_seq_one_letter_code
_entity_poly.pdbx_strand_id
1 'polypeptide(L)'
;MADTERSTLLGGRWLGDNFGVDPCCGFPVTSTTGSRRESRHHGFESHEIYPESMRPVESPAGHLQFHLRYEPTNLELLARVFEVSGPDFVRDWIEREPTGQYARRAAFLYEFLTGHELETEAAVGGNYVSALNDELVVTASQDHAINIKKWRVRDNMPGTRHFCPSIWKSRQLEGAAGFNIAARYTRLQEDFGDDMLARAAVWLTNRESRASFAIEGEADQTDKIALFSHVLATRTGKGAVPLLGSALVELQKDIIGSKTFISSFGPRKSPVFVGENTIRGEVVHYVAPPPEDLKDMLDGLAAFLKKTRGQSPILRAAVVSFGFVYIHPLADGNGRTHRYLINDILCRDNAIPDGVIIPVSVAIMADKTSRRHYDAILERVSNPLMRVARPHVSFASKNKTYPDGIQSNLVFTGDGTARPAWRYPDL
;
A
#
# COMPACT_ATOMS: atom_id res chain seq x y z
N MET A 1 26.04 -10.45 -12.00
CA MET A 1 26.73 -9.70 -10.93
C MET A 1 27.93 -10.53 -10.51
N ALA A 2 29.11 -9.93 -10.45
CA ALA A 2 30.36 -10.64 -10.19
C ALA A 2 30.42 -11.14 -8.73
N ASP A 3 31.13 -12.25 -8.46
CA ASP A 3 31.32 -12.82 -7.11
C ASP A 3 31.77 -11.79 -6.07
N THR A 4 32.49 -10.76 -6.50
CA THR A 4 33.00 -9.67 -5.66
C THR A 4 31.93 -8.70 -5.17
N GLU A 5 30.81 -8.53 -5.89
CA GLU A 5 29.69 -7.69 -5.44
C GLU A 5 28.87 -8.39 -4.36
N ARG A 6 28.64 -9.71 -4.52
CA ARG A 6 27.87 -10.53 -3.56
C ARG A 6 28.51 -10.57 -2.18
N SER A 7 29.84 -10.67 -2.10
CA SER A 7 30.56 -10.74 -0.83
C SER A 7 30.45 -9.47 0.04
N THR A 8 29.94 -8.37 -0.51
CA THR A 8 29.79 -7.10 0.22
C THR A 8 28.36 -6.82 0.68
N LEU A 9 27.38 -7.59 0.23
CA LEU A 9 25.96 -7.35 0.52
C LEU A 9 25.64 -7.57 2.00
N LEU A 10 24.82 -6.69 2.56
CA LEU A 10 24.36 -6.76 3.94
C LEU A 10 22.83 -6.84 4.01
N GLY A 11 22.32 -7.17 5.20
CA GLY A 11 20.90 -7.01 5.53
C GLY A 11 19.94 -7.72 4.59
N GLY A 12 18.88 -7.00 4.18
CA GLY A 12 17.79 -7.51 3.37
C GLY A 12 18.24 -7.99 1.99
N ARG A 13 19.17 -7.28 1.33
CA ARG A 13 19.65 -7.70 0.01
C ARG A 13 20.43 -9.01 0.08
N TRP A 14 21.25 -9.19 1.13
CA TRP A 14 21.91 -10.46 1.39
C TRP A 14 20.90 -11.59 1.65
N LEU A 15 19.85 -11.35 2.42
CA LEU A 15 18.80 -12.35 2.68
C LEU A 15 18.12 -12.79 1.38
N GLY A 16 17.79 -11.83 0.50
CA GLY A 16 17.20 -12.12 -0.80
C GLY A 16 18.11 -13.01 -1.66
N ASP A 17 19.38 -12.63 -1.78
CA ASP A 17 20.38 -13.41 -2.52
C ASP A 17 20.61 -14.81 -1.90
N ASN A 18 20.69 -14.93 -0.57
CA ASN A 18 20.95 -16.19 0.13
C ASN A 18 19.80 -17.20 -0.02
N PHE A 19 18.55 -16.73 -0.05
CA PHE A 19 17.37 -17.60 -0.21
C PHE A 19 16.84 -17.66 -1.64
N GLY A 20 17.46 -16.97 -2.59
CA GLY A 20 17.02 -16.92 -3.98
C GLY A 20 15.65 -16.25 -4.16
N VAL A 21 15.34 -15.25 -3.33
CA VAL A 21 14.06 -14.52 -3.34
C VAL A 21 14.28 -13.03 -3.56
N ASP A 22 13.46 -12.43 -4.42
CA ASP A 22 13.44 -10.98 -4.63
C ASP A 22 12.01 -10.45 -4.39
N PRO A 23 11.82 -9.37 -3.61
CA PRO A 23 10.56 -8.67 -3.55
C PRO A 23 10.23 -8.02 -4.91
N CYS A 24 8.95 -7.97 -5.26
CA CYS A 24 8.49 -7.41 -6.53
C CYS A 24 8.98 -5.97 -6.68
N CYS A 25 8.69 -5.10 -5.71
CA CYS A 25 9.07 -3.68 -5.73
C CYS A 25 10.56 -3.41 -5.52
N GLY A 26 11.40 -4.44 -5.40
CA GLY A 26 12.83 -4.31 -5.16
C GLY A 26 13.15 -3.87 -3.73
N PHE A 27 14.31 -3.23 -3.56
CA PHE A 27 14.84 -2.85 -2.26
C PHE A 27 14.89 -1.33 -2.15
N PRO A 28 14.15 -0.70 -1.24
CA PRO A 28 14.25 0.74 -1.02
C PRO A 28 15.64 1.11 -0.48
N VAL A 29 16.29 0.18 0.22
CA VAL A 29 17.65 0.34 0.75
C VAL A 29 18.47 -0.89 0.37
N THR A 30 19.62 -0.67 -0.26
CA THR A 30 20.64 -1.71 -0.48
C THR A 30 21.86 -1.36 0.37
N SER A 31 22.22 -2.24 1.31
CA SER A 31 23.39 -2.03 2.16
C SER A 31 24.59 -2.88 1.73
N THR A 32 25.77 -2.27 1.74
CA THR A 32 27.04 -2.93 1.43
C THR A 32 28.14 -2.58 2.43
N THR A 33 29.21 -3.37 2.49
CA THR A 33 30.43 -3.03 3.24
C THR A 33 31.37 -2.13 2.45
N GLY A 34 32.07 -1.22 3.13
CA GLY A 34 33.11 -0.38 2.56
C GLY A 34 34.05 0.21 3.60
N SER A 35 34.94 1.12 3.18
CA SER A 35 35.97 1.69 4.06
C SER A 35 35.45 2.72 5.06
N ARG A 36 34.30 3.36 4.78
CA ARG A 36 33.67 4.37 5.64
C ARG A 36 32.15 4.34 5.51
N ARG A 37 31.44 4.91 6.49
CA ARG A 37 29.99 5.10 6.40
C ARG A 37 29.69 6.13 5.31
N GLU A 38 28.83 5.78 4.36
CA GLU A 38 28.37 6.66 3.28
C GLU A 38 26.93 6.31 2.91
N SER A 39 26.12 7.34 2.63
CA SER A 39 24.73 7.19 2.19
C SER A 39 24.58 7.87 0.84
N ARG A 40 24.09 7.14 -0.17
CA ARG A 40 23.82 7.67 -1.51
C ARG A 40 22.34 7.50 -1.82
N HIS A 41 21.68 8.60 -2.17
CA HIS A 41 20.25 8.59 -2.47
C HIS A 41 20.03 8.76 -3.98
N HIS A 42 19.24 7.87 -4.57
CA HIS A 42 18.87 7.87 -5.97
C HIS A 42 17.35 7.78 -6.10
N GLY A 43 16.69 8.94 -6.12
CA GLY A 43 15.23 9.02 -6.16
C GLY A 43 14.60 8.41 -4.91
N PHE A 44 13.95 7.26 -5.08
CA PHE A 44 13.26 6.50 -4.04
C PHE A 44 14.06 5.31 -3.49
N GLU A 45 15.31 5.15 -3.95
CA GLU A 45 16.22 4.10 -3.48
C GLU A 45 17.44 4.73 -2.80
N SER A 46 18.00 4.06 -1.81
CA SER A 46 19.29 4.43 -1.23
C SER A 46 20.28 3.26 -1.23
N HIS A 47 21.55 3.62 -1.44
CA HIS A 47 22.67 2.73 -1.29
C HIS A 47 23.48 3.14 -0.06
N GLU A 48 23.54 2.24 0.91
CA GLU A 48 24.10 2.48 2.23
C GLU A 48 25.38 1.68 2.41
N ILE A 49 26.52 2.38 2.50
CA ILE A 49 27.83 1.75 2.72
C ILE A 49 28.13 1.80 4.21
N TYR A 50 28.41 0.65 4.81
CA TYR A 50 28.76 0.49 6.21
C TYR A 50 30.24 0.10 6.37
N PRO A 51 30.95 0.59 7.40
CA PRO A 51 32.30 0.12 7.70
C PRO A 51 32.34 -1.39 7.93
N GLU A 52 33.44 -2.04 7.56
CA GLU A 52 33.64 -3.49 7.74
C GLU A 52 33.41 -3.97 9.19
N SER A 53 33.69 -3.12 10.19
CA SER A 53 33.42 -3.40 11.60
C SER A 53 31.94 -3.55 11.95
N MET A 54 31.03 -3.14 11.06
CA MET A 54 29.58 -3.30 11.19
C MET A 54 29.04 -4.49 10.39
N ARG A 55 29.91 -5.28 9.74
CA ARG A 55 29.49 -6.50 9.05
C ARG A 55 28.84 -7.45 10.08
N PRO A 56 27.60 -7.93 9.85
CA PRO A 56 26.99 -8.92 10.70
C PRO A 56 27.69 -10.27 10.56
N VAL A 57 27.44 -11.19 11.50
CA VAL A 57 27.82 -12.59 11.33
C VAL A 57 27.16 -13.12 10.05
N GLU A 58 27.94 -13.75 9.18
CA GLU A 58 27.51 -14.29 7.89
C GLU A 58 26.55 -15.48 8.08
N SER A 59 25.31 -15.17 8.43
CA SER A 59 24.25 -16.10 8.78
C SER A 59 22.88 -15.43 8.56
N PRO A 60 21.80 -16.21 8.30
CA PRO A 60 20.46 -15.64 8.19
C PRO A 60 20.05 -14.80 9.41
N ALA A 61 20.33 -15.25 10.63
CA ALA A 61 20.05 -14.51 11.85
C ALA A 61 20.82 -13.18 11.92
N GLY A 62 22.13 -13.19 11.59
CA GLY A 62 22.96 -11.99 11.60
C GLY A 62 22.49 -10.93 10.59
N HIS A 63 22.17 -11.33 9.37
CA HIS A 63 21.68 -10.41 8.34
C HIS A 63 20.23 -9.97 8.59
N LEU A 64 19.37 -10.82 9.15
CA LEU A 64 18.03 -10.41 9.59
C LEU A 64 18.10 -9.41 10.75
N GLN A 65 18.98 -9.62 11.72
CA GLN A 65 19.25 -8.63 12.76
C GLN A 65 19.69 -7.29 12.18
N PHE A 66 20.62 -7.32 11.21
CA PHE A 66 21.09 -6.12 10.53
C PHE A 66 19.92 -5.39 9.86
N HIS A 67 19.10 -6.11 9.08
CA HIS A 67 17.93 -5.56 8.39
C HIS A 67 16.95 -4.90 9.37
N LEU A 68 16.58 -5.61 10.45
CA LEU A 68 15.65 -5.10 11.47
C LEU A 68 16.20 -3.91 12.27
N ARG A 69 17.52 -3.71 12.28
CA ARG A 69 18.18 -2.64 13.02
C ARG A 69 18.36 -1.38 12.17
N TYR A 70 18.85 -1.54 10.95
CA TYR A 70 19.40 -0.44 10.17
C TYR A 70 18.63 -0.12 8.90
N GLU A 71 17.75 -1.02 8.45
CA GLU A 71 17.03 -0.88 7.20
C GLU A 71 15.51 -0.77 7.44
N PRO A 72 14.79 -0.06 6.56
CA PRO A 72 13.34 -0.15 6.52
C PRO A 72 12.93 -1.62 6.34
N THR A 73 12.11 -2.13 7.25
CA THR A 73 11.72 -3.55 7.23
C THR A 73 10.85 -3.84 6.01
N ASN A 74 11.36 -4.66 5.09
CA ASN A 74 10.66 -5.05 3.87
C ASN A 74 9.83 -6.31 4.15
N LEU A 75 8.52 -6.13 4.33
CA LEU A 75 7.61 -7.20 4.72
C LEU A 75 7.40 -8.23 3.61
N GLU A 76 7.41 -7.81 2.33
CA GLU A 76 7.34 -8.74 1.21
C GLU A 76 8.56 -9.67 1.18
N LEU A 77 9.76 -9.09 1.31
CA LEU A 77 11.01 -9.86 1.38
C LEU A 77 10.94 -10.88 2.52
N LEU A 78 10.59 -10.45 3.73
CA LEU A 78 10.54 -11.35 4.88
C LEU A 78 9.49 -12.44 4.72
N ALA A 79 8.32 -12.14 4.13
CA ALA A 79 7.31 -13.15 3.84
C ALA A 79 7.85 -14.23 2.88
N ARG A 80 8.59 -13.84 1.84
CA ARG A 80 9.21 -14.77 0.89
C ARG A 80 10.36 -15.56 1.53
N VAL A 81 11.21 -14.90 2.32
CA VAL A 81 12.32 -15.56 3.03
C VAL A 81 11.78 -16.62 3.98
N PHE A 82 10.78 -16.29 4.82
CA PHE A 82 10.22 -17.24 5.79
C PHE A 82 9.50 -18.41 5.14
N GLU A 83 8.85 -18.21 3.99
CA GLU A 83 8.25 -19.29 3.21
C GLU A 83 9.31 -20.30 2.74
N VAL A 84 10.47 -19.81 2.26
CA VAL A 84 11.55 -20.68 1.74
C VAL A 84 12.39 -21.28 2.86
N SER A 85 12.70 -20.51 3.90
CA SER A 85 13.59 -20.93 4.98
C SER A 85 12.94 -21.89 5.98
N GLY A 86 11.61 -21.85 6.09
CA GLY A 86 10.90 -22.45 7.22
C GLY A 86 11.22 -21.78 8.57
N PRO A 87 10.75 -22.36 9.68
CA PRO A 87 10.87 -21.78 11.03
C PRO A 87 12.23 -21.93 11.68
N ASP A 88 13.04 -22.92 11.25
CA ASP A 88 14.10 -23.47 12.09
C ASP A 88 15.17 -22.44 12.46
N PHE A 89 15.62 -21.61 11.51
CA PHE A 89 16.64 -20.60 11.85
C PHE A 89 16.13 -19.52 12.83
N VAL A 90 14.82 -19.22 12.79
CA VAL A 90 14.19 -18.28 13.72
C VAL A 90 14.03 -18.94 15.09
N ARG A 91 13.64 -20.22 15.13
CA ARG A 91 13.53 -21.03 16.35
C ARG A 91 14.89 -21.14 17.05
N ASP A 92 15.91 -21.57 16.33
CA ASP A 92 17.28 -21.68 16.85
C ASP A 92 17.80 -20.34 17.39
N TRP A 93 17.44 -19.23 16.73
CA TRP A 93 17.86 -17.90 17.18
C TRP A 93 17.17 -17.48 18.47
N ILE A 94 15.84 -17.66 18.59
CA ILE A 94 15.12 -17.29 19.81
C ILE A 94 15.48 -18.20 21.00
N GLU A 95 15.84 -19.45 20.76
CA GLU A 95 16.29 -20.38 21.81
C GLU A 95 17.68 -20.03 22.33
N ARG A 96 18.60 -19.58 21.45
CA ARG A 96 19.90 -19.07 21.89
C ARG A 96 19.82 -17.72 22.59
N GLU A 97 18.91 -16.85 22.15
CA GLU A 97 18.80 -15.46 22.62
C GLU A 97 17.36 -15.09 23.06
N PRO A 98 16.80 -15.75 24.10
CA PRO A 98 15.40 -15.55 24.52
C PRO A 98 15.09 -14.14 25.04
N THR A 99 16.13 -13.38 25.40
CA THR A 99 16.04 -11.98 25.83
C THR A 99 16.56 -11.00 24.77
N GLY A 100 17.01 -11.49 23.61
CA GLY A 100 17.47 -10.68 22.49
C GLY A 100 16.32 -9.99 21.77
N GLN A 101 16.36 -8.66 21.64
CA GLN A 101 15.26 -7.93 21.03
C GLN A 101 15.01 -8.30 19.56
N TYR A 102 16.07 -8.60 18.80
CA TYR A 102 15.96 -8.91 17.38
C TYR A 102 15.44 -10.33 17.14
N ALA A 103 15.86 -11.31 17.94
CA ALA A 103 15.31 -12.65 17.91
C ALA A 103 13.80 -12.64 18.21
N ARG A 104 13.37 -11.90 19.25
CA ARG A 104 11.94 -11.73 19.59
C ARG A 104 11.14 -11.06 18.48
N ARG A 105 11.69 -10.02 17.85
CA ARG A 105 11.08 -9.35 16.68
C ARG A 105 10.97 -10.30 15.48
N ALA A 106 12.00 -11.08 15.20
CA ALA A 106 12.00 -12.07 14.12
C ALA A 106 10.95 -13.17 14.34
N ALA A 107 10.83 -13.69 15.57
CA ALA A 107 9.79 -14.66 15.93
C ALA A 107 8.37 -14.09 15.73
N PHE A 108 8.12 -12.87 16.20
CA PHE A 108 6.84 -12.19 15.95
C PHE A 108 6.56 -12.00 14.44
N LEU A 109 7.55 -11.53 13.67
CA LEU A 109 7.38 -11.29 12.23
C LEU A 109 7.17 -12.59 11.45
N TYR A 110 7.82 -13.68 11.85
CA TYR A 110 7.58 -15.01 11.30
C TYR A 110 6.12 -15.41 11.46
N GLU A 111 5.58 -15.36 12.68
CA GLU A 111 4.18 -15.72 12.95
C GLU A 111 3.20 -14.78 12.23
N PHE A 112 3.48 -13.48 12.21
CA PHE A 112 2.62 -12.49 11.56
C PHE A 112 2.51 -12.73 10.05
N LEU A 113 3.66 -12.91 9.37
CA LEU A 113 3.72 -13.01 7.91
C LEU A 113 3.26 -14.39 7.41
N THR A 114 3.71 -15.47 8.05
CA THR A 114 3.36 -16.84 7.64
C THR A 114 1.99 -17.27 8.15
N GLY A 115 1.58 -16.76 9.32
CA GLY A 115 0.39 -17.25 10.06
C GLY A 115 0.59 -18.59 10.74
N HIS A 116 1.81 -19.14 10.72
CA HIS A 116 2.17 -20.36 11.44
C HIS A 116 2.73 -19.99 12.80
N GLU A 117 2.27 -20.68 13.84
CA GLU A 117 2.80 -20.50 15.18
C GLU A 117 4.24 -21.05 15.26
N LEU A 118 5.14 -20.30 15.90
CA LEU A 118 6.49 -20.76 16.17
C LEU A 118 6.50 -21.48 17.52
N GLU A 119 6.64 -22.80 17.49
CA GLU A 119 6.84 -23.63 18.68
C GLU A 119 8.29 -23.50 19.18
N THR A 120 8.45 -23.28 20.48
CA THR A 120 9.76 -23.19 21.15
C THR A 120 9.62 -23.44 22.65
N GLU A 121 10.66 -24.02 23.26
CA GLU A 121 10.77 -24.20 24.72
C GLU A 121 11.43 -22.99 25.42
N ALA A 122 11.84 -21.97 24.64
CA ALA A 122 12.54 -20.81 25.14
C ALA A 122 11.69 -20.01 26.16
N ALA A 123 12.28 -19.75 27.34
CA ALA A 123 11.70 -18.85 28.33
C ALA A 123 11.90 -17.37 27.91
N VAL A 124 11.07 -16.89 26.97
CA VAL A 124 11.17 -15.53 26.42
C VAL A 124 10.96 -14.48 27.51
N GLY A 125 11.91 -13.55 27.64
CA GLY A 125 11.92 -12.52 28.69
C GLY A 125 12.35 -11.14 28.19
N GLY A 126 12.26 -10.14 29.06
CA GLY A 126 12.70 -8.76 28.80
C GLY A 126 11.59 -7.72 28.66
N ASN A 127 11.99 -6.47 28.37
CA ASN A 127 11.07 -5.36 28.12
C ASN A 127 10.38 -5.49 26.76
N TYR A 128 9.21 -4.88 26.63
CA TYR A 128 8.52 -4.81 25.35
C TYR A 128 9.31 -3.98 24.35
N VAL A 129 9.48 -4.53 23.14
CA VAL A 129 10.13 -3.87 22.01
C VAL A 129 9.18 -3.78 20.83
N SER A 130 9.22 -2.69 20.06
CA SER A 130 8.37 -2.55 18.86
C SER A 130 8.76 -3.56 17.78
N ALA A 131 7.77 -4.10 17.05
CA ALA A 131 8.00 -5.01 15.94
C ALA A 131 8.77 -4.33 14.79
N LEU A 132 8.29 -3.16 14.38
CA LEU A 132 8.90 -2.30 13.37
C LEU A 132 9.64 -1.13 14.03
N ASN A 133 10.71 -0.67 13.37
CA ASN A 133 11.40 0.56 13.74
C ASN A 133 10.64 1.77 13.20
N ASP A 134 9.99 2.53 14.08
CA ASP A 134 9.17 3.69 13.74
C ASP A 134 9.98 4.93 13.32
N GLU A 135 11.31 4.92 13.48
CA GLU A 135 12.19 5.92 12.87
C GLU A 135 12.35 5.69 11.36
N LEU A 136 12.23 4.44 10.90
CA LEU A 136 12.48 4.07 9.52
C LEU A 136 11.17 3.91 8.73
N VAL A 137 10.10 3.39 9.32
CA VAL A 137 8.84 3.15 8.61
C VAL A 137 7.65 3.75 9.35
N VAL A 138 6.56 3.98 8.62
CA VAL A 138 5.26 4.30 9.22
C VAL A 138 4.73 3.08 9.95
N THR A 139 4.31 3.28 11.20
CA THR A 139 3.79 2.23 12.08
C THR A 139 2.40 2.62 12.58
N ALA A 140 1.71 1.73 13.30
CA ALA A 140 0.55 2.13 14.08
C ALA A 140 0.90 3.28 15.05
N SER A 141 -0.07 4.15 15.32
CA SER A 141 0.00 5.15 16.38
C SER A 141 0.14 4.45 17.74
N GLN A 142 0.80 5.12 18.70
CA GLN A 142 1.23 4.49 19.96
C GLN A 142 0.07 3.88 20.76
N ASP A 143 -1.10 4.50 20.73
CA ASP A 143 -2.34 4.07 21.40
C ASP A 143 -3.04 2.88 20.69
N HIS A 144 -2.64 2.57 19.46
CA HIS A 144 -3.16 1.46 18.68
C HIS A 144 -2.22 0.25 18.63
N ALA A 145 -1.04 0.34 19.24
CA ALA A 145 -0.09 -0.75 19.27
C ALA A 145 -0.44 -1.79 20.36
N ILE A 146 -0.31 -3.08 20.05
CA ILE A 146 -0.78 -4.18 20.91
C ILE A 146 0.40 -4.98 21.45
N ASN A 147 0.44 -5.21 22.75
CA ASN A 147 1.50 -6.02 23.38
C ASN A 147 1.24 -7.52 23.17
N ILE A 148 2.12 -8.17 22.42
CA ILE A 148 2.15 -9.62 22.21
C ILE A 148 2.99 -10.25 23.33
N LYS A 149 2.30 -10.80 24.33
CA LYS A 149 2.92 -11.34 25.55
C LYS A 149 3.93 -12.44 25.26
N LYS A 150 3.62 -13.36 24.34
CA LYS A 150 4.47 -14.50 23.93
C LYS A 150 5.89 -14.07 23.60
N TRP A 151 6.02 -13.00 22.80
CA TRP A 151 7.32 -12.52 22.31
C TRP A 151 7.85 -11.30 23.05
N ARG A 152 7.10 -10.73 24.00
CA ARG A 152 7.43 -9.40 24.58
C ARG A 152 7.68 -8.38 23.46
N VAL A 153 6.86 -8.43 22.42
CA VAL A 153 6.90 -7.52 21.26
C VAL A 153 5.63 -6.68 21.26
N ARG A 154 5.76 -5.40 20.97
CA ARG A 154 4.64 -4.50 20.71
C ARG A 154 4.36 -4.53 19.21
N ASP A 155 3.25 -5.14 18.82
CA ASP A 155 2.70 -5.10 17.47
C ASP A 155 2.31 -3.65 17.15
N ASN A 156 3.21 -2.96 16.45
CA ASN A 156 2.99 -1.65 15.84
C ASN A 156 2.79 -1.76 14.32
N MET A 157 2.37 -2.92 13.80
CA MET A 157 2.08 -3.09 12.37
C MET A 157 0.93 -2.18 11.95
N PRO A 158 1.06 -1.37 10.89
CA PRO A 158 0.03 -0.43 10.51
C PRO A 158 -1.21 -1.14 9.93
N GLY A 159 -1.07 -2.30 9.28
CA GLY A 159 -2.19 -3.09 8.75
C GLY A 159 -2.45 -4.41 9.49
N THR A 160 -2.97 -5.39 8.74
CA THR A 160 -3.12 -6.79 9.17
C THR A 160 -2.21 -7.68 8.32
N ARG A 161 -2.06 -8.96 8.67
CA ARG A 161 -1.30 -9.91 7.85
C ARG A 161 -1.82 -10.09 6.43
N HIS A 162 -3.07 -9.69 6.15
CA HIS A 162 -3.69 -9.83 4.83
C HIS A 162 -3.55 -8.56 3.98
N PHE A 163 -3.28 -7.40 4.59
CA PHE A 163 -2.87 -6.19 3.89
C PHE A 163 -2.15 -5.27 4.88
N CYS A 164 -0.84 -5.14 4.75
CA CYS A 164 0.01 -4.29 5.56
C CYS A 164 1.01 -3.55 4.66
N PRO A 165 0.67 -2.34 4.19
CA PRO A 165 1.60 -1.57 3.37
C PRO A 165 2.82 -1.16 4.19
N SER A 166 3.99 -1.24 3.57
CA SER A 166 5.22 -0.63 4.08
C SER A 166 5.34 0.77 3.51
N ILE A 167 5.61 1.76 4.37
CA ILE A 167 5.87 3.13 3.94
C ILE A 167 7.16 3.59 4.61
N TRP A 168 8.19 3.81 3.80
CA TRP A 168 9.49 4.28 4.26
C TRP A 168 9.49 5.79 4.54
N LYS A 169 9.99 6.19 5.70
CA LYS A 169 10.19 7.61 6.07
C LYS A 169 11.40 8.20 5.35
N SER A 170 11.25 8.41 4.04
CA SER A 170 12.20 9.19 3.25
C SER A 170 12.04 10.69 3.51
N ARG A 171 13.09 11.48 3.21
CA ARG A 171 13.03 12.94 3.29
C ARG A 171 11.89 13.52 2.43
N GLN A 172 11.65 12.93 1.25
CA GLN A 172 10.57 13.32 0.35
C GLN A 172 9.20 13.07 0.99
N LEU A 173 9.02 11.91 1.63
CA LEU A 173 7.78 11.61 2.34
C LEU A 173 7.56 12.57 3.51
N GLU A 174 8.58 12.80 4.34
CA GLU A 174 8.46 13.71 5.48
C GLU A 174 8.09 15.14 5.06
N GLY A 175 8.70 15.63 3.97
CA GLY A 175 8.35 16.93 3.39
C GLY A 175 6.90 17.00 2.90
N ALA A 176 6.43 15.96 2.20
CA ALA A 176 5.06 15.91 1.69
C ALA A 176 4.02 15.73 2.82
N ALA A 177 4.29 14.80 3.75
CA ALA A 177 3.43 14.48 4.87
C ALA A 177 3.35 15.62 5.90
N GLY A 178 4.38 16.48 5.97
CA GLY A 178 4.43 17.67 6.81
C GLY A 178 3.66 18.88 6.27
N PHE A 179 3.10 18.81 5.06
CA PHE A 179 2.34 19.93 4.49
C PHE A 179 1.03 20.17 5.25
N ASN A 180 0.94 21.31 5.93
CA ASN A 180 -0.22 21.67 6.74
C ASN A 180 -1.33 22.29 5.86
N ILE A 181 -2.24 21.43 5.38
CA ILE A 181 -3.38 21.83 4.55
C ILE A 181 -4.28 22.82 5.30
N ALA A 182 -4.59 22.56 6.58
CA ALA A 182 -5.46 23.41 7.38
C ALA A 182 -4.91 24.84 7.49
N ALA A 183 -3.63 25.00 7.84
CA ALA A 183 -3.00 26.31 7.90
C ALA A 183 -2.96 27.02 6.53
N ARG A 184 -2.79 26.26 5.44
CA ARG A 184 -2.85 26.84 4.08
C ARG A 184 -4.25 27.32 3.74
N TYR A 185 -5.28 26.55 4.13
CA TYR A 185 -6.67 26.91 3.93
C TYR A 185 -7.06 28.15 4.77
N THR A 186 -6.64 28.23 6.03
CA THR A 186 -6.89 29.41 6.88
C THR A 186 -6.34 30.69 6.24
N ARG A 187 -5.13 30.66 5.67
CA ARG A 187 -4.60 31.83 4.93
C ARG A 187 -5.44 32.20 3.73
N LEU A 188 -5.95 31.21 2.99
CA LEU A 188 -6.88 31.50 1.88
C LEU A 188 -8.18 32.13 2.41
N GLN A 189 -8.68 31.72 3.58
CA GLN A 189 -9.86 32.34 4.19
C GLN A 189 -9.59 33.80 4.58
N GLU A 190 -8.42 34.09 5.14
CA GLU A 190 -7.99 35.45 5.48
C GLU A 190 -7.86 36.35 4.24
N ASP A 191 -7.30 35.82 3.14
CA ASP A 191 -7.07 36.57 1.91
C ASP A 191 -8.35 36.83 1.10
N PHE A 192 -9.29 35.88 1.12
CA PHE A 192 -10.39 35.82 0.14
C PHE A 192 -11.80 35.79 0.75
N GLY A 193 -11.93 35.51 2.04
CA GLY A 193 -13.20 35.40 2.75
C GLY A 193 -13.97 34.09 2.46
N ASP A 194 -14.81 33.71 3.42
CA ASP A 194 -15.52 32.41 3.40
C ASP A 194 -16.51 32.27 2.22
N ASP A 195 -17.21 33.35 1.84
CA ASP A 195 -18.18 33.31 0.75
C ASP A 195 -17.54 33.02 -0.62
N MET A 196 -16.37 33.61 -0.89
CA MET A 196 -15.67 33.34 -2.14
C MET A 196 -15.14 31.91 -2.17
N LEU A 197 -14.61 31.42 -1.06
CA LEU A 197 -14.12 30.04 -0.96
C LEU A 197 -15.24 29.01 -1.05
N ALA A 198 -16.40 29.27 -0.46
CA ALA A 198 -17.57 28.39 -0.58
C ALA A 198 -18.04 28.29 -2.04
N ARG A 199 -18.11 29.41 -2.77
CA ARG A 199 -18.43 29.41 -4.21
C ARG A 199 -17.36 28.70 -5.04
N ALA A 200 -16.09 28.93 -4.72
CA ALA A 200 -14.98 28.24 -5.35
C ALA A 200 -15.06 26.72 -5.11
N ALA A 201 -15.40 26.27 -3.89
CA ALA A 201 -15.53 24.86 -3.56
C ALA A 201 -16.59 24.16 -4.44
N VAL A 202 -17.78 24.76 -4.61
CA VAL A 202 -18.81 24.23 -5.53
C VAL A 202 -18.29 24.10 -6.97
N TRP A 203 -17.56 25.10 -7.44
CA TRP A 203 -16.96 25.06 -8.78
C TRP A 203 -15.86 24.00 -8.90
N LEU A 204 -15.01 23.87 -7.88
CA LEU A 204 -13.93 22.87 -7.82
C LEU A 204 -14.48 21.44 -7.75
N THR A 205 -15.56 21.19 -7.00
CA THR A 205 -16.23 19.88 -6.95
C THR A 205 -16.77 19.46 -8.32
N ASN A 206 -17.34 20.39 -9.06
CA ASN A 206 -17.80 20.12 -10.43
C ASN A 206 -16.63 19.87 -11.39
N ARG A 207 -15.52 20.63 -11.27
CA ARG A 207 -14.31 20.39 -12.07
C ARG A 207 -13.64 19.05 -11.72
N GLU A 208 -13.57 18.71 -10.44
CA GLU A 208 -13.08 17.43 -9.95
C GLU A 208 -13.88 16.28 -10.56
N SER A 209 -15.20 16.39 -10.55
CA SER A 209 -16.07 15.36 -11.11
C SER A 209 -15.87 15.19 -12.61
N ARG A 210 -15.82 16.29 -13.37
CA ARG A 210 -15.54 16.25 -14.82
C ARG A 210 -14.17 15.65 -15.12
N ALA A 211 -13.14 16.05 -14.39
CA ALA A 211 -11.79 15.55 -14.58
C ALA A 211 -11.69 14.06 -14.21
N SER A 212 -12.37 13.62 -13.15
CA SER A 212 -12.45 12.22 -12.73
C SER A 212 -13.06 11.33 -13.82
N PHE A 213 -14.12 11.78 -14.49
CA PHE A 213 -14.71 11.05 -15.62
C PHE A 213 -13.84 11.12 -16.89
N ALA A 214 -13.16 12.24 -17.12
CA ALA A 214 -12.23 12.37 -18.24
C ALA A 214 -11.01 11.43 -18.13
N ILE A 215 -10.54 11.12 -16.91
CA ILE A 215 -9.50 10.11 -16.67
C ILE A 215 -9.94 8.73 -17.16
N GLU A 216 -11.22 8.37 -16.94
CA GLU A 216 -11.79 7.08 -17.34
C GLU A 216 -12.28 7.06 -18.81
N GLY A 217 -12.09 8.15 -19.58
CA GLY A 217 -12.59 8.27 -20.95
C GLY A 217 -14.11 8.50 -21.07
N GLU A 218 -14.79 8.86 -19.98
CA GLU A 218 -16.25 9.00 -19.88
C GLU A 218 -16.70 10.48 -19.78
N ALA A 219 -15.97 11.40 -20.42
CA ALA A 219 -16.16 12.85 -20.26
C ALA A 219 -17.54 13.37 -20.73
N ASP A 220 -18.26 12.60 -21.53
CA ASP A 220 -19.58 12.91 -22.09
C ASP A 220 -20.75 12.47 -21.20
N GLN A 221 -20.50 11.74 -20.11
CA GLN A 221 -21.55 11.21 -19.22
C GLN A 221 -22.04 12.25 -18.20
N THR A 222 -22.67 13.34 -18.68
CA THR A 222 -23.09 14.49 -17.85
C THR A 222 -23.94 14.13 -16.64
N ASP A 223 -24.87 13.19 -16.77
CA ASP A 223 -25.72 12.74 -15.65
C ASP A 223 -24.88 12.12 -14.52
N LYS A 224 -23.91 11.27 -14.87
CA LYS A 224 -23.04 10.62 -13.89
C LYS A 224 -22.03 11.58 -13.28
N ILE A 225 -21.55 12.56 -14.05
CA ILE A 225 -20.70 13.65 -13.53
C ILE A 225 -21.45 14.45 -12.46
N ALA A 226 -22.72 14.80 -12.70
CA ALA A 226 -23.54 15.51 -11.73
C ALA A 226 -23.78 14.67 -10.48
N LEU A 227 -24.03 13.37 -10.65
CA LEU A 227 -24.22 12.44 -9.54
C LEU A 227 -22.95 12.32 -8.67
N PHE A 228 -21.78 12.17 -9.28
CA PHE A 228 -20.52 12.11 -8.52
C PHE A 228 -20.19 13.43 -7.80
N SER A 229 -20.49 14.57 -8.43
CA SER A 229 -20.38 15.90 -7.81
C SER A 229 -21.26 16.00 -6.56
N HIS A 230 -22.50 15.47 -6.64
CA HIS A 230 -23.40 15.40 -5.50
C HIS A 230 -22.87 14.49 -4.39
N VAL A 231 -22.30 13.33 -4.74
CA VAL A 231 -21.66 12.41 -3.77
C VAL A 231 -20.51 13.11 -3.03
N LEU A 232 -19.61 13.76 -3.76
CA LEU A 232 -18.51 14.53 -3.14
C LEU A 232 -19.03 15.60 -2.19
N ALA A 233 -20.09 16.32 -2.56
CA ALA A 233 -20.62 17.39 -1.72
C ALA A 233 -21.37 16.89 -0.46
N THR A 234 -22.01 15.72 -0.52
CA THR A 234 -22.95 15.28 0.53
C THR A 234 -22.44 14.13 1.40
N ARG A 235 -21.56 13.28 0.87
CA ARG A 235 -21.08 12.08 1.58
C ARG A 235 -19.70 12.28 2.22
N THR A 236 -18.85 13.17 1.68
CA THR A 236 -17.47 13.38 2.15
C THR A 236 -17.43 13.66 3.64
N GLY A 237 -16.68 12.84 4.38
CA GLY A 237 -16.51 12.98 5.82
C GLY A 237 -17.71 12.52 6.67
N LYS A 238 -18.80 12.05 6.04
CA LYS A 238 -20.04 11.66 6.73
C LYS A 238 -20.19 10.15 6.83
N GLY A 239 -20.95 9.70 7.83
CA GLY A 239 -21.30 8.29 8.02
C GLY A 239 -20.10 7.36 8.26
N ALA A 240 -20.30 6.06 8.02
CA ALA A 240 -19.25 5.06 8.11
C ALA A 240 -18.23 5.20 6.96
N VAL A 241 -16.97 4.84 7.23
CA VAL A 241 -15.92 4.85 6.21
C VAL A 241 -16.26 3.80 5.14
N PRO A 242 -16.33 4.17 3.84
CA PRO A 242 -16.82 3.30 2.78
C PRO A 242 -15.74 2.38 2.21
N LEU A 243 -15.07 1.61 3.08
CA LEU A 243 -14.11 0.57 2.68
C LEU A 243 -14.70 -0.84 2.70
N LEU A 244 -15.75 -1.07 3.48
CA LEU A 244 -16.34 -2.37 3.75
C LEU A 244 -17.86 -2.29 3.88
N GLY A 245 -18.53 -3.44 3.74
CA GLY A 245 -19.95 -3.59 4.07
C GLY A 245 -20.89 -2.71 3.25
N SER A 246 -22.02 -2.33 3.86
CA SER A 246 -23.06 -1.54 3.19
C SER A 246 -22.57 -0.16 2.75
N ALA A 247 -21.68 0.47 3.51
CA ALA A 247 -21.16 1.80 3.18
C ALA A 247 -20.43 1.82 1.83
N LEU A 248 -19.61 0.80 1.53
CA LEU A 248 -18.95 0.67 0.23
C LEU A 248 -19.97 0.42 -0.89
N VAL A 249 -20.93 -0.46 -0.66
CA VAL A 249 -21.99 -0.80 -1.64
C VAL A 249 -22.82 0.43 -1.99
N GLU A 250 -23.24 1.19 -0.98
CA GLU A 250 -24.01 2.41 -1.14
C GLU A 250 -23.21 3.51 -1.85
N LEU A 251 -21.94 3.71 -1.46
CA LEU A 251 -21.07 4.65 -2.14
C LEU A 251 -20.93 4.29 -3.63
N GLN A 252 -20.68 3.01 -3.94
CA GLN A 252 -20.54 2.58 -5.33
C GLN A 252 -21.83 2.82 -6.13
N LYS A 253 -23.00 2.50 -5.55
CA LYS A 253 -24.31 2.78 -6.16
C LYS A 253 -24.48 4.26 -6.48
N ASP A 254 -24.14 5.12 -5.53
CA ASP A 254 -24.26 6.56 -5.72
C ASP A 254 -23.23 7.09 -6.73
N ILE A 255 -22.04 6.49 -6.85
CA ILE A 255 -21.03 6.94 -7.82
C ILE A 255 -21.40 6.54 -9.25
N ILE A 256 -21.87 5.31 -9.45
CA ILE A 256 -22.12 4.74 -10.78
C ILE A 256 -23.52 5.11 -11.29
N GLY A 257 -24.48 5.24 -10.38
CA GLY A 257 -25.88 5.47 -10.70
C GLY A 257 -26.61 4.21 -11.20
N SER A 258 -27.87 4.41 -11.61
CA SER A 258 -28.80 3.33 -11.98
C SER A 258 -28.59 2.75 -13.39
N LYS A 259 -27.90 3.48 -14.27
CA LYS A 259 -27.58 3.02 -15.63
C LYS A 259 -26.18 2.38 -15.63
N THR A 260 -26.13 1.10 -15.28
CA THR A 260 -24.88 0.33 -15.24
C THR A 260 -25.04 -1.06 -15.85
N PHE A 261 -23.93 -1.60 -16.35
CA PHE A 261 -23.85 -2.95 -16.90
C PHE A 261 -23.56 -4.02 -15.82
N ILE A 262 -23.22 -3.60 -14.60
CA ILE A 262 -22.95 -4.54 -13.51
C ILE A 262 -24.27 -5.05 -12.91
N SER A 263 -24.32 -6.34 -12.62
CA SER A 263 -25.52 -6.97 -12.02
C SER A 263 -25.53 -6.93 -10.50
N SER A 264 -24.40 -6.58 -9.87
CA SER A 264 -24.25 -6.48 -8.41
C SER A 264 -23.29 -5.37 -8.00
N PHE A 265 -23.60 -4.72 -6.88
CA PHE A 265 -22.74 -3.75 -6.21
C PHE A 265 -22.01 -4.37 -5.02
N GLY A 266 -20.86 -3.82 -4.67
CA GLY A 266 -19.94 -4.30 -3.64
C GLY A 266 -18.70 -4.98 -4.22
N PRO A 267 -17.97 -5.73 -3.38
CA PRO A 267 -16.81 -6.49 -3.82
C PRO A 267 -17.15 -7.44 -4.97
N ARG A 268 -16.32 -7.42 -6.01
CA ARG A 268 -16.45 -8.27 -7.19
C ARG A 268 -16.26 -9.75 -6.84
N LYS A 269 -16.83 -10.61 -7.69
CA LYS A 269 -16.71 -12.07 -7.65
C LYS A 269 -16.00 -12.62 -8.90
N SER A 270 -15.58 -11.74 -9.81
CA SER A 270 -14.79 -12.05 -11.00
C SER A 270 -13.33 -11.62 -10.85
N PRO A 271 -12.37 -12.21 -11.59
CA PRO A 271 -11.04 -11.66 -11.73
C PRO A 271 -11.10 -10.32 -12.48
N VAL A 272 -10.07 -9.50 -12.31
CA VAL A 272 -9.95 -8.21 -12.99
C VAL A 272 -8.49 -7.93 -13.30
N PHE A 273 -8.28 -7.26 -14.42
CA PHE A 273 -7.00 -6.68 -14.79
C PHE A 273 -7.22 -5.23 -15.24
N VAL A 274 -6.21 -4.40 -15.05
CA VAL A 274 -6.13 -3.08 -15.67
C VAL A 274 -5.29 -3.22 -16.92
N GLY A 275 -5.82 -2.78 -18.04
CA GLY A 275 -5.20 -2.98 -19.34
C GLY A 275 -5.79 -2.07 -20.40
N GLU A 276 -5.20 -2.13 -21.59
CA GLU A 276 -5.72 -1.45 -22.76
C GLU A 276 -5.81 -2.42 -23.95
N ASN A 277 -6.76 -2.17 -24.84
CA ASN A 277 -6.88 -2.87 -26.11
C ASN A 277 -6.02 -2.16 -27.16
N THR A 278 -4.96 -2.82 -27.61
CA THR A 278 -4.10 -2.30 -28.68
C THR A 278 -4.34 -3.03 -29.99
N ILE A 279 -3.83 -2.48 -31.10
CA ILE A 279 -3.83 -3.16 -32.41
C ILE A 279 -3.10 -4.53 -32.34
N ARG A 280 -2.21 -4.72 -31.36
CA ARG A 280 -1.43 -5.94 -31.14
C ARG A 280 -2.08 -6.92 -30.15
N GLY A 281 -3.27 -6.60 -29.65
CA GLY A 281 -3.99 -7.39 -28.64
C GLY A 281 -4.10 -6.69 -27.28
N GLU A 282 -4.63 -7.42 -26.31
CA GLU A 282 -4.80 -6.98 -24.92
C GLU A 282 -3.45 -6.80 -24.22
N VAL A 283 -3.17 -5.58 -23.74
CA VAL A 283 -2.01 -5.29 -22.91
C VAL A 283 -2.45 -5.23 -21.45
N VAL A 284 -1.91 -6.14 -20.63
CA VAL A 284 -2.17 -6.17 -19.19
C VAL A 284 -1.13 -5.35 -18.45
N HIS A 285 -1.56 -4.23 -17.87
CA HIS A 285 -0.74 -3.33 -17.06
C HIS A 285 -0.72 -3.73 -15.58
N TYR A 286 -1.79 -4.36 -15.09
CA TYR A 286 -1.89 -4.82 -13.70
C TYR A 286 -2.90 -5.96 -13.59
N VAL A 287 -2.59 -6.98 -12.79
CA VAL A 287 -3.55 -8.01 -12.37
C VAL A 287 -3.86 -7.82 -10.90
N ALA A 288 -5.15 -7.73 -10.57
CA ALA A 288 -5.61 -7.50 -9.21
C ALA A 288 -5.69 -8.80 -8.41
N PRO A 289 -5.67 -8.72 -7.06
CA PRO A 289 -5.87 -9.87 -6.18
C PRO A 289 -7.14 -10.68 -6.51
N PRO A 290 -7.18 -11.98 -6.22
CA PRO A 290 -8.35 -12.79 -6.51
C PRO A 290 -9.52 -12.43 -5.57
N PRO A 291 -10.79 -12.64 -5.99
CA PRO A 291 -11.98 -12.25 -5.23
C PRO A 291 -12.01 -12.73 -3.78
N GLU A 292 -11.49 -13.93 -3.51
CA GLU A 292 -11.44 -14.56 -2.19
C GLU A 292 -10.56 -13.82 -1.19
N ASP A 293 -9.52 -13.10 -1.64
CA ASP A 293 -8.62 -12.32 -0.77
C ASP A 293 -9.20 -10.92 -0.47
N LEU A 294 -10.19 -10.43 -1.22
CA LEU A 294 -10.67 -9.03 -1.17
C LEU A 294 -11.16 -8.61 0.21
N LYS A 295 -11.94 -9.45 0.89
CA LYS A 295 -12.50 -9.10 2.20
C LYS A 295 -11.39 -8.84 3.21
N ASP A 296 -10.45 -9.78 3.33
CA ASP A 296 -9.37 -9.68 4.32
C ASP A 296 -8.38 -8.57 3.98
N MET A 297 -8.17 -8.29 2.68
CA MET A 297 -7.36 -7.16 2.25
C MET A 297 -8.01 -5.80 2.57
N LEU A 298 -9.32 -5.66 2.34
CA LEU A 298 -10.06 -4.45 2.71
C LEU A 298 -10.15 -4.29 4.24
N ASP A 299 -10.26 -5.38 5.00
CA ASP A 299 -10.13 -5.38 6.45
C ASP A 299 -8.74 -4.88 6.89
N GLY A 300 -7.67 -5.29 6.20
CA GLY A 300 -6.31 -4.78 6.42
C GLY A 300 -6.15 -3.29 6.10
N LEU A 301 -6.76 -2.82 5.01
CA LEU A 301 -6.79 -1.40 4.64
C LEU A 301 -7.57 -0.55 5.66
N ALA A 302 -8.71 -1.05 6.15
CA ALA A 302 -9.48 -0.41 7.21
C ALA A 302 -8.71 -0.40 8.54
N ALA A 303 -7.98 -1.47 8.85
CA ALA A 303 -7.07 -1.53 9.99
C ALA A 303 -5.97 -0.48 9.86
N PHE A 304 -5.37 -0.30 8.67
CA PHE A 304 -4.42 0.79 8.40
C PHE A 304 -4.99 2.16 8.75
N LEU A 305 -6.16 2.49 8.21
CA LEU A 305 -6.80 3.79 8.47
C LEU A 305 -7.10 3.98 9.97
N LYS A 306 -7.49 2.92 10.68
CA LYS A 306 -7.76 2.98 12.12
C LYS A 306 -6.48 3.13 12.93
N LYS A 307 -5.50 2.25 12.72
CA LYS A 307 -4.29 2.15 13.52
C LYS A 307 -3.36 3.35 13.35
N THR A 308 -3.40 4.05 12.22
CA THR A 308 -2.56 5.23 11.97
C THR A 308 -3.24 6.56 12.35
N ARG A 309 -4.34 6.54 13.11
CA ARG A 309 -5.08 7.76 13.50
C ARG A 309 -4.16 8.75 14.22
N GLY A 310 -4.34 10.04 13.92
CA GLY A 310 -3.50 11.11 14.45
C GLY A 310 -2.16 11.31 13.72
N GLN A 311 -1.83 10.48 12.72
CA GLN A 311 -0.70 10.73 11.81
C GLN A 311 -1.10 11.66 10.67
N SER A 312 -0.15 11.98 9.79
CA SER A 312 -0.35 12.90 8.66
C SER A 312 -1.60 12.54 7.83
N PRO A 313 -2.56 13.47 7.69
CA PRO A 313 -3.76 13.26 6.87
C PRO A 313 -3.44 12.99 5.40
N ILE A 314 -2.36 13.62 4.87
CA ILE A 314 -1.92 13.42 3.48
C ILE A 314 -1.45 11.99 3.28
N LEU A 315 -0.58 11.50 4.17
CA LEU A 315 -0.08 10.13 4.14
C LEU A 315 -1.24 9.13 4.21
N ARG A 316 -2.16 9.34 5.17
CA ARG A 316 -3.31 8.45 5.39
C ARG A 316 -4.24 8.42 4.19
N ALA A 317 -4.56 9.58 3.62
CA ALA A 317 -5.39 9.71 2.43
C ALA A 317 -4.73 9.05 1.21
N ALA A 318 -3.43 9.27 1.00
CA ALA A 318 -2.68 8.68 -0.11
C ALA A 318 -2.64 7.15 -0.03
N VAL A 319 -2.28 6.58 1.12
CA VAL A 319 -2.17 5.12 1.29
C VAL A 319 -3.53 4.45 1.18
N VAL A 320 -4.59 5.02 1.76
CA VAL A 320 -5.90 4.39 1.69
C VAL A 320 -6.52 4.50 0.30
N SER A 321 -6.37 5.65 -0.36
CA SER A 321 -6.81 5.80 -1.75
C SER A 321 -6.06 4.84 -2.67
N PHE A 322 -4.73 4.84 -2.62
CA PHE A 322 -3.93 3.98 -3.48
C PHE A 322 -4.14 2.50 -3.15
N GLY A 323 -4.16 2.13 -1.88
CA GLY A 323 -4.43 0.77 -1.43
C GLY A 323 -5.78 0.24 -1.91
N PHE A 324 -6.81 1.09 -1.95
CA PHE A 324 -8.11 0.71 -2.50
C PHE A 324 -8.05 0.37 -3.99
N VAL A 325 -7.42 1.21 -4.82
CA VAL A 325 -7.32 0.94 -6.27
C VAL A 325 -6.34 -0.19 -6.58
N TYR A 326 -5.34 -0.40 -5.73
CA TYR A 326 -4.41 -1.52 -5.80
C TYR A 326 -5.11 -2.87 -5.50
N ILE A 327 -5.96 -2.93 -4.47
CA ILE A 327 -6.82 -4.09 -4.20
C ILE A 327 -7.85 -4.29 -5.34
N HIS A 328 -8.31 -3.19 -5.94
CA HIS A 328 -9.28 -3.16 -7.04
C HIS A 328 -10.55 -3.98 -6.74
N PRO A 329 -11.26 -3.67 -5.64
CA PRO A 329 -12.30 -4.56 -5.10
C PRO A 329 -13.60 -4.52 -5.88
N LEU A 330 -13.87 -3.50 -6.68
CA LEU A 330 -15.16 -3.33 -7.36
C LEU A 330 -15.09 -3.82 -8.81
N ALA A 331 -16.23 -4.26 -9.36
CA ALA A 331 -16.33 -4.56 -10.79
C ALA A 331 -16.30 -3.29 -11.68
N ASP A 332 -16.76 -2.17 -11.13
CA ASP A 332 -16.68 -0.83 -11.73
C ASP A 332 -16.66 0.21 -10.59
N GLY A 333 -16.10 1.38 -10.85
CA GLY A 333 -16.09 2.52 -9.93
C GLY A 333 -14.81 2.67 -9.13
N ASN A 334 -13.82 1.77 -9.26
CA ASN A 334 -12.58 1.83 -8.47
C ASN A 334 -11.86 3.19 -8.60
N GLY A 335 -11.71 3.69 -9.83
CA GLY A 335 -11.18 5.01 -10.15
C GLY A 335 -11.84 6.13 -9.34
N ARG A 336 -13.17 6.20 -9.42
CA ARG A 336 -13.96 7.26 -8.78
C ARG A 336 -13.98 7.12 -7.26
N THR A 337 -14.08 5.90 -6.75
CA THR A 337 -14.06 5.61 -5.31
C THR A 337 -12.70 5.99 -4.70
N HIS A 338 -11.57 5.66 -5.33
CA HIS A 338 -10.28 6.02 -4.73
C HIS A 338 -10.09 7.54 -4.67
N ARG A 339 -10.55 8.30 -5.68
CA ARG A 339 -10.45 9.77 -5.69
C ARG A 339 -11.39 10.41 -4.66
N TYR A 340 -12.57 9.85 -4.47
CA TYR A 340 -13.47 10.21 -3.36
C TYR A 340 -12.78 9.98 -2.00
N LEU A 341 -12.13 8.84 -1.80
CA LEU A 341 -11.49 8.49 -0.51
C LEU A 341 -10.42 9.50 -0.08
N ILE A 342 -9.73 10.17 -1.02
CA ILE A 342 -8.76 11.22 -0.67
C ILE A 342 -9.45 12.34 0.12
N ASN A 343 -10.54 12.88 -0.42
CA ASN A 343 -11.28 13.96 0.21
C ASN A 343 -11.98 13.50 1.49
N ASP A 344 -12.56 12.30 1.47
CA ASP A 344 -13.24 11.72 2.64
C ASP A 344 -12.28 11.61 3.84
N ILE A 345 -11.05 11.13 3.63
CA ILE A 345 -10.07 10.97 4.70
C ILE A 345 -9.51 12.31 5.16
N LEU A 346 -9.18 13.21 4.24
CA LEU A 346 -8.72 14.57 4.60
C LEU A 346 -9.77 15.30 5.45
N CYS A 347 -11.05 15.15 5.13
CA CYS A 347 -12.15 15.73 5.90
C CYS A 347 -12.28 15.06 7.28
N ARG A 348 -12.27 13.72 7.36
CA ARG A 348 -12.35 12.97 8.64
C ARG A 348 -11.19 13.25 9.59
N ASP A 349 -10.01 13.52 9.04
CA ASP A 349 -8.82 13.88 9.79
C ASP A 349 -8.74 15.39 10.09
N ASN A 350 -9.79 16.17 9.77
CA ASN A 350 -9.89 17.62 9.95
C ASN A 350 -8.79 18.44 9.23
N ALA A 351 -8.23 17.90 8.14
CA ALA A 351 -7.24 18.59 7.32
C ALA A 351 -7.88 19.63 6.39
N ILE A 352 -9.14 19.39 6.01
CA ILE A 352 -9.98 20.31 5.22
C ILE A 352 -11.35 20.45 5.90
N PRO A 353 -12.00 21.62 5.83
CA PRO A 353 -13.35 21.79 6.39
C PRO A 353 -14.42 20.99 5.65
N ASP A 354 -15.56 20.82 6.31
CA ASP A 354 -16.78 20.27 5.71
C ASP A 354 -17.18 21.03 4.43
N GLY A 355 -17.51 20.29 3.38
CA GLY A 355 -17.96 20.85 2.10
C GLY A 355 -16.84 21.37 1.18
N VAL A 356 -15.58 21.36 1.65
CA VAL A 356 -14.42 21.70 0.82
C VAL A 356 -13.88 20.43 0.16
N ILE A 357 -13.59 20.51 -1.14
CA ILE A 357 -13.01 19.42 -1.93
C ILE A 357 -11.69 19.91 -2.53
N ILE A 358 -10.64 19.09 -2.38
CA ILE A 358 -9.37 19.24 -3.07
C ILE A 358 -9.49 18.57 -4.45
N PRO A 359 -9.32 19.33 -5.55
CA PRO A 359 -9.57 18.83 -6.91
C PRO A 359 -8.37 18.03 -7.46
N VAL A 360 -8.13 16.85 -6.88
CA VAL A 360 -6.98 15.98 -7.22
C VAL A 360 -6.98 15.54 -8.69
N SER A 361 -8.15 15.19 -9.24
CA SER A 361 -8.27 14.82 -10.66
C SER A 361 -7.88 15.97 -11.58
N VAL A 362 -8.18 17.22 -11.19
CA VAL A 362 -7.80 18.40 -11.97
C VAL A 362 -6.28 18.56 -11.98
N ALA A 363 -5.62 18.32 -10.85
CA ALA A 363 -4.16 18.38 -10.77
C ALA A 363 -3.50 17.28 -11.63
N ILE A 364 -4.04 16.05 -11.59
CA ILE A 364 -3.58 14.93 -12.43
C ILE A 364 -3.71 15.28 -13.92
N MET A 365 -4.85 15.86 -14.31
CA MET A 365 -5.20 16.16 -15.70
C MET A 365 -4.72 17.55 -16.19
N ALA A 366 -3.99 18.31 -15.37
CA ALA A 366 -3.66 19.70 -15.64
C ALA A 366 -2.94 19.89 -16.98
N ASP A 367 -2.00 19.00 -17.30
CA ASP A 367 -1.28 18.96 -18.57
C ASP A 367 -0.78 17.55 -18.91
N LYS A 368 -0.04 17.41 -20.02
CA LYS A 368 0.52 16.12 -20.47
C LYS A 368 1.63 15.60 -19.53
N THR A 369 2.37 16.49 -18.90
CA THR A 369 3.48 16.16 -17.99
C THR A 369 2.93 15.62 -16.68
N SER A 370 1.92 16.27 -16.09
CA SER A 370 1.25 15.81 -14.88
C SER A 370 0.65 14.42 -15.02
N ARG A 371 0.00 14.13 -16.16
CA ARG A 371 -0.50 12.79 -16.48
C ARG A 371 0.61 11.75 -16.53
N ARG A 372 1.69 12.03 -17.28
CA ARG A 372 2.85 11.13 -17.35
C ARG A 372 3.50 10.87 -16.00
N HIS A 373 3.57 11.88 -15.14
CA HIS A 373 4.08 11.69 -13.77
C HIS A 373 3.16 10.80 -12.94
N TYR A 374 1.84 10.97 -13.06
CA TYR A 374 0.88 10.10 -12.40
C TYR A 374 1.00 8.65 -12.88
N ASP A 375 1.04 8.43 -14.20
CA ASP A 375 1.24 7.11 -14.80
C ASP A 375 2.56 6.47 -14.33
N ALA A 376 3.65 7.24 -14.31
CA ALA A 376 4.96 6.76 -13.84
C ALA A 376 4.94 6.33 -12.35
N ILE A 377 4.13 6.99 -11.51
CA ILE A 377 3.94 6.59 -10.11
C ILE A 377 3.19 5.25 -10.03
N LEU A 378 2.11 5.09 -10.81
CA LEU A 378 1.37 3.81 -10.86
C LEU A 378 2.27 2.68 -11.38
N GLU A 379 3.05 2.96 -12.42
CA GLU A 379 4.00 2.03 -13.04
C GLU A 379 5.12 1.60 -12.11
N ARG A 380 5.51 2.42 -11.14
CA ARG A 380 6.51 2.06 -10.12
C ARG A 380 6.04 0.89 -9.24
N VAL A 381 4.73 0.72 -9.08
CA VAL A 381 4.14 -0.40 -8.33
C VAL A 381 3.70 -1.53 -9.27
N SER A 382 3.09 -1.20 -10.42
CA SER A 382 2.53 -2.21 -11.31
C SER A 382 3.60 -2.95 -12.13
N ASN A 383 4.62 -2.28 -12.67
CA ASN A 383 5.64 -2.92 -13.50
C ASN A 383 6.41 -4.02 -12.75
N PRO A 384 6.88 -3.80 -11.50
CA PRO A 384 7.62 -4.83 -10.79
C PRO A 384 6.75 -6.05 -10.43
N LEU A 385 5.47 -5.84 -10.07
CA LEU A 385 4.52 -6.94 -9.91
C LEU A 385 4.31 -7.70 -11.23
N MET A 386 4.07 -6.98 -12.33
CA MET A 386 3.80 -7.59 -13.63
C MET A 386 5.01 -8.32 -14.20
N ARG A 387 6.24 -7.93 -13.85
CA ARG A 387 7.45 -8.70 -14.21
C ARG A 387 7.36 -10.15 -13.75
N VAL A 388 6.75 -10.40 -12.59
CA VAL A 388 6.57 -11.72 -12.01
C VAL A 388 5.22 -12.34 -12.38
N ALA A 389 4.16 -11.53 -12.48
CA ALA A 389 2.82 -12.02 -12.75
C ALA A 389 2.56 -12.34 -14.24
N ARG A 390 3.19 -11.62 -15.17
CA ARG A 390 2.91 -11.71 -16.62
C ARG A 390 3.04 -13.13 -17.21
N PRO A 391 4.03 -13.97 -16.83
CA PRO A 391 4.10 -15.36 -17.30
C PRO A 391 2.89 -16.23 -16.90
N HIS A 392 2.12 -15.81 -15.90
CA HIS A 392 0.95 -16.51 -15.40
C HIS A 392 -0.37 -15.93 -15.91
N VAL A 393 -0.33 -14.92 -16.79
CA VAL A 393 -1.51 -14.29 -17.39
C VAL A 393 -1.75 -14.90 -18.77
N SER A 394 -2.97 -15.38 -18.99
CA SER A 394 -3.44 -15.85 -20.29
C SER A 394 -4.92 -15.57 -20.47
N PHE A 395 -5.41 -15.73 -21.70
CA PHE A 395 -6.81 -15.50 -22.05
C PHE A 395 -7.39 -16.75 -22.71
N ALA A 396 -8.49 -17.25 -22.17
CA ALA A 396 -9.22 -18.38 -22.74
C ALA A 396 -9.95 -17.96 -24.03
N SER A 397 -10.25 -18.94 -24.88
CA SER A 397 -10.96 -18.69 -26.15
C SER A 397 -12.45 -18.36 -25.96
N LYS A 398 -13.00 -18.57 -24.76
CA LYS A 398 -14.40 -18.28 -24.42
C LYS A 398 -14.47 -17.55 -23.08
N ASN A 399 -15.38 -16.60 -22.98
CA ASN A 399 -15.70 -15.94 -21.72
C ASN A 399 -16.40 -16.92 -20.77
N LYS A 400 -16.04 -16.81 -19.49
CA LYS A 400 -16.78 -17.39 -18.38
C LYS A 400 -17.60 -16.30 -17.71
N THR A 401 -18.86 -16.62 -17.38
CA THR A 401 -19.70 -15.75 -16.56
C THR A 401 -19.44 -16.03 -15.09
N TYR A 402 -19.16 -14.99 -14.31
CA TYR A 402 -18.91 -15.06 -12.87
C TYR A 402 -20.17 -14.73 -12.05
N PRO A 403 -20.21 -15.04 -10.74
CA PRO A 403 -21.42 -14.89 -9.92
C PRO A 403 -21.93 -13.44 -9.73
N ASP A 404 -21.15 -12.44 -10.12
CA ASP A 404 -21.49 -11.01 -10.18
C ASP A 404 -21.97 -10.57 -11.58
N GLY A 405 -22.16 -11.51 -12.50
CA GLY A 405 -22.63 -11.29 -13.87
C GLY A 405 -21.54 -10.81 -14.83
N ILE A 406 -20.31 -10.59 -14.36
CA ILE A 406 -19.19 -10.19 -15.20
C ILE A 406 -18.75 -11.36 -16.09
N GLN A 407 -18.54 -11.07 -17.37
CA GLN A 407 -17.94 -12.01 -18.31
C GLN A 407 -16.45 -11.72 -18.43
N SER A 408 -15.62 -12.75 -18.22
CA SER A 408 -14.17 -12.65 -18.40
C SER A 408 -13.61 -13.96 -18.90
N ASN A 409 -12.62 -13.88 -19.79
CA ASN A 409 -11.79 -15.00 -20.22
C ASN A 409 -10.39 -14.95 -19.61
N LEU A 410 -10.12 -14.03 -18.66
CA LEU A 410 -8.84 -13.95 -17.98
C LEU A 410 -8.58 -15.22 -17.18
N VAL A 411 -7.42 -15.82 -17.43
CA VAL A 411 -6.88 -16.94 -16.65
C VAL A 411 -5.57 -16.48 -16.03
N PHE A 412 -5.55 -16.40 -14.71
CA PHE A 412 -4.36 -16.12 -13.92
C PHE A 412 -4.04 -17.32 -13.04
N THR A 413 -2.78 -17.80 -13.07
CA THR A 413 -2.34 -18.96 -12.27
C THR A 413 -1.20 -18.61 -11.31
N GLY A 414 -0.95 -17.32 -11.09
CA GLY A 414 0.21 -16.81 -10.35
C GLY A 414 -0.10 -16.34 -8.94
N ASP A 415 -1.23 -16.74 -8.35
CA ASP A 415 -1.71 -16.21 -7.06
C ASP A 415 -0.67 -16.38 -5.96
N GLY A 416 -0.07 -17.58 -5.84
CA GLY A 416 0.96 -17.82 -4.82
C GLY A 416 2.17 -16.90 -4.96
N THR A 417 2.60 -16.61 -6.19
CA THR A 417 3.78 -15.78 -6.46
C THR A 417 3.52 -14.28 -6.26
N ALA A 418 2.32 -13.82 -6.62
CA ALA A 418 1.91 -12.42 -6.51
C ALA A 418 1.41 -12.04 -5.11
N ARG A 419 0.87 -12.99 -4.34
CA ARG A 419 0.22 -12.73 -3.04
C ARG A 419 1.10 -12.02 -2.01
N PRO A 420 2.41 -12.32 -1.83
CA PRO A 420 3.25 -11.52 -0.93
C PRO A 420 3.31 -10.04 -1.31
N ALA A 421 3.43 -9.73 -2.61
CA ALA A 421 3.43 -8.36 -3.10
C ALA A 421 2.08 -7.67 -2.90
N TRP A 422 0.98 -8.39 -3.14
CA TRP A 422 -0.36 -7.86 -2.89
C TRP A 422 -0.64 -7.56 -1.42
N ARG A 423 -0.18 -8.43 -0.51
CA ARG A 423 -0.41 -8.28 0.94
C ARG A 423 0.53 -7.26 1.58
N TYR A 424 1.73 -7.09 1.05
CA TYR A 424 2.78 -6.26 1.65
C TYR A 424 3.39 -5.27 0.64
N PRO A 425 2.58 -4.40 0.02
CA PRO A 425 3.10 -3.47 -0.96
C PRO A 425 4.01 -2.44 -0.28
N ASP A 426 5.12 -2.10 -0.95
CA ASP A 426 5.98 -0.96 -0.60
C ASP A 426 5.43 0.29 -1.32
N LEU A 427 4.85 1.23 -0.54
CA LEU A 427 4.05 2.36 -1.02
C LEU A 427 4.71 3.73 -0.78
#